data_AF-J0KEC4-F1
#
_entry.id   AF-J0KEC4-F1
#
_cell.length_a   1.000
_cell.length_b   1.000
_cell.length_c   1.000
_cell.angle_alpha   90.00
_cell.angle_beta   90.00
_cell.angle_gamma   90.00
#
_symmetry.space_group_name_H-M   'P 1'
#
loop_
_entity.id
_entity.type
_entity.pdbx_description
1 polymer ?
#
loop_
_entity_poly.entity_id
_entity_poly.type
_entity_poly.pdbx_seq_one_letter_code
_entity_poly.pdbx_strand_id
1 'polypeptide(L)' 'MTDAELIALHGGPTKLAKLLGFPDEGAAQRVQNWKKRGIPPAVKVKHPSLFLNLPESSTDGRAQQAQGVAHA' A
#
# COMPACT_ATOMS: atom_id res chain seq x y z
N MET A 1 7.87 -0.19 -3.21
CA MET A 1 6.70 -0.35 -2.32
C MET A 1 6.65 -1.78 -1.82
N THR A 2 6.57 -1.97 -0.51
CA THR A 2 6.43 -3.26 0.18
C THR A 2 4.96 -3.63 0.32
N ASP A 3 4.67 -4.89 0.63
CA ASP A 3 3.31 -5.35 0.94
C ASP A 3 2.74 -4.63 2.17
N ALA A 4 3.57 -4.33 3.17
CA ALA A 4 3.14 -3.58 4.35
C ALA A 4 2.71 -2.14 4.00
N GLU A 5 3.45 -1.49 3.09
CA GLU A 5 3.09 -0.16 2.58
C GLU A 5 1.82 -0.20 1.72
N LEU A 6 1.62 -1.24 0.90
CA LEU A 6 0.37 -1.43 0.14
C LEU A 6 -0.83 -1.55 1.07
N ILE A 7 -0.70 -2.36 2.11
CA ILE A 7 -1.75 -2.53 3.11
C ILE A 7 -2.02 -1.21 3.82
N ALA A 8 -0.98 -0.44 4.16
CA ALA A 8 -1.13 0.87 4.78
C ALA A 8 -1.83 1.89 3.86
N LEU A 9 -1.47 1.92 2.57
CA LEU A 9 -2.07 2.81 1.57
C LEU A 9 -3.58 2.57 1.43
N HIS A 10 -4.03 1.32 1.52
CA HIS A 10 -5.46 0.96 1.52
C HIS A 10 -6.17 1.23 2.86
N GLY A 11 -5.51 1.90 3.81
CA GLY A 11 -6.05 2.24 5.12
C GLY A 11 -5.97 1.11 6.14
N GLY A 12 -5.04 0.18 5.95
CA GLY A 12 -4.71 -0.87 6.91
C GLY A 12 -5.42 -2.20 6.71
N PRO A 13 -5.09 -3.21 7.54
CA PRO A 13 -5.53 -4.59 7.34
C PRO A 13 -7.06 -4.77 7.33
N THR A 14 -7.75 -4.09 8.24
CA THR A 14 -9.21 -4.17 8.35
C THR A 14 -9.92 -3.59 7.13
N LYS A 15 -9.46 -2.43 6.64
CA LYS A 15 -10.06 -1.78 5.47
C LYS A 15 -9.75 -2.57 4.20
N LEU A 16 -8.52 -3.06 4.05
CA LEU A 16 -8.14 -3.90 2.93
C LEU A 16 -8.93 -5.24 2.92
N ALA A 17 -9.12 -5.89 4.07
CA ALA A 17 -9.94 -7.11 4.15
C ALA A 17 -11.38 -6.89 3.65
N LYS A 18 -11.99 -5.73 3.99
CA LYS A 18 -13.31 -5.34 3.48
C LYS A 18 -13.30 -5.10 1.97
N LEU A 19 -12.27 -4.44 1.43
CA LEU A 19 -12.11 -4.22 -0.01
C LEU A 19 -11.93 -5.53 -0.79
N LEU A 20 -11.30 -6.54 -0.16
CA LEU A 20 -11.14 -7.88 -0.73
C LEU A 20 -12.42 -8.73 -0.63
N GLY A 21 -13.45 -8.25 0.07
CA GLY A 21 -14.72 -8.97 0.24
C GLY A 21 -14.61 -10.19 1.14
N PHE A 22 -13.66 -10.22 2.09
CA PHE A 22 -13.57 -11.31 3.05
C PHE A 22 -14.59 -11.13 4.18
N PRO A 23 -15.57 -12.04 4.33
CA PRO A 23 -16.66 -11.89 5.30
C PRO A 23 -16.31 -12.45 6.69
N ASP A 24 -15.20 -13.18 6.83
CA ASP A 24 -14.82 -13.86 8.06
C ASP A 24 -14.16 -12.93 9.09
N GLU A 25 -14.42 -13.18 10.38
CA GLU A 25 -13.81 -12.44 11.50
C GLU A 25 -12.28 -12.54 11.51
N GLY A 26 -11.71 -13.62 10.94
CA GLY A 26 -10.28 -13.84 10.80
C GLY A 26 -9.60 -13.06 9.67
N ALA A 27 -10.37 -12.35 8.83
CA ALA A 27 -9.85 -11.71 7.63
C ALA A 27 -8.83 -10.62 7.94
N ALA A 28 -9.12 -9.75 8.92
CA ALA A 28 -8.21 -8.67 9.30
C ALA A 28 -6.87 -9.22 9.84
N GLN A 29 -6.92 -10.28 10.65
CA GLN A 29 -5.71 -10.95 11.17
C GLN A 29 -4.88 -11.59 10.06
N ARG A 30 -5.55 -12.21 9.07
CA ARG A 30 -4.90 -12.78 7.89
C ARG A 30 -4.13 -11.71 7.10
N VAL A 31 -4.76 -10.56 6.86
CA VAL A 31 -4.12 -9.43 6.17
C VAL A 31 -2.99 -8.83 7.02
N GLN A 32 -3.15 -8.74 8.34
CA GLN A 32 -2.08 -8.30 9.24
C GLN A 32 -0.85 -9.21 9.13
N ASN A 33 -1.05 -10.53 8.99
CA ASN A 33 0.06 -11.48 8.78
C ASN A 33 0.78 -11.28 7.45
N TRP A 34 0.09 -10.80 6.40
CA TRP A 34 0.70 -10.50 5.10
C TRP A 34 1.72 -9.37 5.17
N LYS A 35 1.62 -8.45 6.15
CA LYS A 35 2.65 -7.42 6.36
C LYS A 35 4.05 -8.00 6.60
N LYS A 36 4.13 -9.20 7.20
CA LYS A 36 5.38 -9.91 7.46
C LYS A 36 5.67 -11.02 6.45
N ARG A 37 4.63 -11.75 6.02
CA ARG A 37 4.76 -12.94 5.15
C ARG A 37 4.69 -12.62 3.65
N GLY A 38 4.24 -11.42 3.31
CA GLY A 38 3.87 -11.03 1.96
C GLY A 38 2.42 -11.35 1.61
N ILE A 39 1.88 -10.60 0.65
CA ILE A 39 0.53 -10.83 0.11
C ILE A 39 0.62 -11.97 -0.92
N PRO A 40 -0.25 -13.00 -0.84
CA PRO A 40 -0.22 -14.10 -1.80
C PRO A 40 -0.33 -13.61 -3.25
N PRO A 41 0.53 -14.08 -4.19
CA PRO A 41 0.50 -13.63 -5.58
C PRO A 41 -0.87 -13.81 -6.25
N ALA A 42 -1.58 -14.91 -5.94
CA ALA A 42 -2.92 -15.16 -6.45
C ALA A 42 -3.94 -14.07 -6.04
N VAL A 43 -3.81 -13.49 -4.85
CA VAL A 43 -4.65 -12.39 -4.38
C VAL A 43 -4.33 -11.12 -5.18
N LYS A 44 -3.05 -10.84 -5.45
CA LYS A 44 -2.64 -9.68 -6.25
C LYS A 44 -3.23 -9.72 -7.65
N VAL A 45 -3.12 -10.89 -8.31
CA VAL A 45 -3.65 -11.10 -9.67
C VAL A 45 -5.18 -11.03 -9.71
N LYS A 46 -5.87 -11.53 -8.68
CA LYS A 46 -7.34 -11.46 -8.60
C LYS A 46 -7.87 -10.03 -8.39
N HIS A 47 -7.07 -9.16 -7.77
CA HIS A 47 -7.45 -7.78 -7.46
C HIS A 47 -6.46 -6.77 -8.06
N PRO A 48 -6.32 -6.71 -9.39
CA PRO A 48 -5.31 -5.89 -10.06
C PRO A 48 -5.48 -4.40 -9.75
N SER A 49 -6.71 -3.91 -9.62
CA SER A 49 -6.98 -2.50 -9.25
C SER A 49 -6.55 -2.13 -7.83
N LEU A 50 -6.33 -3.11 -6.94
CA LEU A 50 -5.82 -2.86 -5.59
C LEU A 50 -4.29 -2.97 -5.50
N PHE A 51 -3.65 -3.75 -6.37
CA PHE A 51 -2.24 -4.14 -6.19
C PHE A 51 -1.31 -3.88 -7.38
N LEU A 52 -1.84 -3.79 -8.60
CA LEU A 52 -1.05 -3.70 -9.84
C LEU A 52 -1.29 -2.39 -10.58
N ASN A 53 -2.52 -1.88 -10.57
CA ASN A 53 -2.91 -0.63 -11.22
C ASN A 53 -3.08 0.49 -10.19
N LEU A 54 -2.16 0.56 -9.21
CA LEU A 54 -2.17 1.73 -8.34
C LEU A 54 -1.79 2.94 -9.18
N PRO A 55 -2.55 4.05 -9.10
CA PRO A 55 -2.03 5.30 -9.62
C PRO A 55 -0.71 5.53 -8.88
N GLU A 56 0.37 5.74 -9.64
CA GLU A 56 1.62 6.20 -9.05
C GLU A 56 1.25 7.45 -8.25
N SER A 57 1.18 7.31 -6.93
CA SER A 57 0.84 8.43 -6.06
C SER A 57 1.91 9.45 -6.38
N SER A 58 1.51 10.56 -7.02
CA SER A 58 2.39 11.56 -7.60
C SER A 58 3.51 11.83 -6.62
N THR A 59 4.65 11.20 -6.87
CA THR A 59 5.88 11.41 -6.13
C THR A 59 6.53 12.59 -6.82
N ASP A 60 5.86 13.72 -6.76
CA ASP A 60 6.42 15.02 -7.06
C ASP A 60 5.81 16.02 -6.07
N GLY A 61 6.63 16.54 -5.17
CA GLY A 61 6.17 17.36 -4.06
C GLY A 61 7.11 17.43 -2.85
N ARG A 62 8.30 16.81 -2.89
CA ARG A 62 9.30 17.02 -1.81
C ARG A 62 10.76 17.02 -2.22
N ALA A 63 11.05 17.35 -3.48
CA ALA A 63 12.41 17.51 -3.99
C ALA A 63 12.62 18.84 -4.72
N GLN A 64 12.12 19.95 -4.18
CA GLN A 64 12.49 21.30 -4.62
C GLN A 64 12.27 22.27 -3.45
N GLN A 65 13.30 22.48 -2.61
CA GLN A 65 13.49 23.76 -1.92
C GLN A 65 14.96 23.91 -1.47
N ALA A 66 15.60 24.90 -2.08
CA ALA A 66 16.83 25.60 -1.68
C ALA A 66 18.19 24.88 -1.85
N GLN A 67 18.65 24.77 -3.10
CA GLN A 67 20.00 25.19 -3.44
C GLN A 67 19.97 26.69 -3.75
N GLY A 68 20.84 27.47 -3.11
CA GLY A 68 21.19 28.83 -3.54
C GLY A 68 21.06 29.90 -2.44
N VAL A 69 22.15 30.14 -1.70
CA VAL A 69 22.71 31.48 -1.51
C VAL A 69 24.22 31.36 -1.33
N ALA A 70 24.95 31.68 -2.39
CA ALA A 70 26.32 32.13 -2.29
C ALA A 70 26.34 33.62 -1.94
N HIS A 71 27.46 34.05 -1.37
CA HIS A 71 27.98 35.42 -1.34
C HIS A 71 27.64 36.31 -0.13
N ALA A 72 28.60 36.40 0.79
CA ALA A 72 29.20 37.67 1.27
C ALA A 72 30.55 37.37 1.92
#